data_AF-Q8WZK1-F1
#
_entry.id   AF-Q8WZK1-F1
#
_cell.length_a   1.000
_cell.length_b   1.000
_cell.length_c   1.000
_cell.angle_alpha   90.00
_cell.angle_beta   90.00
_cell.angle_gamma   90.00
#
_symmetry.space_group_name_H-M   'P 1'
#
loop_
_entity.id
_entity.type
_entity.pdbx_description
1 polymer ?
#
loop_
_entity_poly.entity_id
_entity_poly.type
_entity_poly.pdbx_seq_one_letter_code
_entity_poly.pdbx_strand_id
1 'polypeptide(L)'
;MNSSYFPGVLGVRWVHTNRKLQKRKEEHGAFQDSLHFMIPAAETKDLGASVTVGNSLTRAFRQVDRICQRNNVPRLFRSQRFYEKPSEKRSRVRSERHRARFRAGIVRLVNLAKNMRRWGY
;
A
#
# COMPACT_ATOMS: atom_id res chain seq x y z
N MET A 1 14.58 32.15 -51.52
CA MET A 1 13.54 31.71 -52.49
C MET A 1 13.53 30.18 -52.45
N ASN A 2 12.71 29.59 -51.58
CA ASN A 2 11.34 29.10 -51.82
C ASN A 2 11.40 27.63 -52.30
N SER A 3 11.23 26.65 -51.41
CA SER A 3 9.96 26.17 -50.82
C SER A 3 9.14 25.31 -51.78
N SER A 4 8.97 24.02 -51.42
CA SER A 4 7.75 23.18 -51.53
C SER A 4 8.15 21.68 -51.45
N TYR A 5 8.30 21.07 -50.27
CA TYR A 5 7.25 20.34 -49.53
C TYR A 5 6.14 19.74 -50.40
N PHE A 6 6.12 18.41 -50.56
CA PHE A 6 4.88 17.62 -50.54
C PHE A 6 5.14 16.18 -50.05
N PRO A 7 4.72 15.82 -48.82
CA PRO A 7 4.68 14.46 -48.31
C PRO A 7 3.27 13.87 -48.45
N GLY A 8 3.15 12.66 -48.97
CA GLY A 8 1.86 11.95 -49.02
C GLY A 8 1.90 10.94 -50.15
N VAL A 9 2.13 9.65 -49.89
CA VAL A 9 1.07 8.64 -50.02
C VAL A 9 1.19 7.54 -48.94
N LEU A 10 2.26 7.51 -48.15
CA LEU A 10 2.48 6.43 -47.15
C LEU A 10 1.82 6.68 -45.77
N GLY A 11 1.16 7.82 -45.57
CA GLY A 11 0.54 8.19 -44.29
C GLY A 11 -0.86 7.60 -44.03
N VAL A 12 -1.63 7.25 -45.07
CA VAL A 12 -3.08 6.99 -44.91
C VAL A 12 -3.39 5.64 -44.26
N ARG A 13 -2.50 4.64 -44.46
CA ARG A 13 -2.65 3.29 -43.89
C ARG A 13 -2.34 3.25 -42.39
N TRP A 14 -1.42 4.08 -41.92
CA TRP A 14 -1.09 4.22 -40.48
C TRP A 14 -2.14 5.02 -39.71
N VAL A 15 -2.75 6.03 -40.32
CA VAL A 15 -3.84 6.80 -39.68
C VAL A 15 -5.09 5.92 -39.46
N HIS A 16 -5.44 5.04 -40.40
CA HIS A 16 -6.57 4.12 -40.24
C HIS A 16 -6.32 2.98 -39.25
N THR A 17 -5.10 2.45 -39.16
CA THR A 17 -4.76 1.45 -38.15
C THR A 17 -4.74 2.06 -36.76
N ASN A 18 -4.25 3.30 -36.60
CA ASN A 18 -4.24 4.00 -35.32
C ASN A 18 -5.66 4.37 -34.86
N ARG A 19 -6.55 4.80 -35.77
CA ARG A 19 -7.95 5.08 -35.46
C ARG A 19 -8.72 3.84 -35.01
N LYS A 20 -8.47 2.68 -35.65
CA LYS A 20 -9.03 1.39 -35.22
C LYS A 20 -8.50 0.95 -33.85
N LEU A 21 -7.23 1.22 -33.54
CA LEU A 21 -6.64 0.93 -32.23
C LEU A 21 -7.17 1.84 -31.13
N GLN A 22 -7.35 3.14 -31.40
CA GLN A 22 -7.98 4.07 -30.47
C GLN A 22 -9.42 3.66 -30.16
N LYS A 23 -10.23 3.36 -31.19
CA LYS A 23 -11.61 2.90 -30.99
C LYS A 23 -11.68 1.62 -30.15
N ARG A 24 -10.79 0.65 -30.38
CA ARG A 24 -10.70 -0.56 -29.53
C ARG A 24 -10.34 -0.22 -28.08
N LYS A 25 -9.39 0.68 -27.84
CA LYS A 25 -9.03 1.11 -26.47
C LYS A 25 -10.20 1.80 -25.77
N GLU A 26 -10.94 2.63 -26.49
CA GLU A 26 -12.16 3.29 -26.00
C GLU A 26 -13.27 2.26 -25.69
N GLU A 27 -13.51 1.30 -26.59
CA GLU A 27 -14.46 0.19 -26.37
C GLU A 27 -14.06 -0.68 -25.17
N HIS A 28 -12.77 -0.97 -25.00
CA HIS A 28 -12.25 -1.69 -23.84
C HIS A 28 -12.43 -0.89 -22.54
N GLY A 29 -12.17 0.43 -22.56
CA GLY A 29 -12.39 1.31 -21.41
C GLY A 29 -13.87 1.39 -21.03
N ALA A 30 -14.75 1.64 -22.01
CA ALA A 30 -16.19 1.69 -21.82
C ALA A 30 -16.77 0.35 -21.32
N PHE A 31 -16.21 -0.78 -21.76
CA PHE A 31 -16.56 -2.09 -21.23
C PHE A 31 -16.14 -2.27 -19.77
N GLN A 32 -14.94 -1.82 -19.38
CA GLN A 32 -14.54 -1.88 -17.97
C GLN A 32 -15.39 -0.95 -17.09
N ASP A 33 -15.72 0.24 -17.58
CA ASP A 33 -16.59 1.18 -16.88
C ASP A 33 -18.01 0.63 -16.74
N SER A 34 -18.55 -0.06 -17.76
CA SER A 34 -19.87 -0.69 -17.67
C SER A 34 -19.90 -1.85 -16.67
N LEU A 35 -18.82 -2.65 -16.61
CA LEU A 35 -18.68 -3.70 -15.59
C LEU A 35 -18.69 -3.14 -14.17
N HIS A 36 -18.11 -1.95 -13.95
CA HIS A 36 -18.10 -1.28 -12.65
C HIS A 36 -19.51 -0.88 -12.18
N PHE A 37 -20.45 -0.62 -13.09
CA PHE A 37 -21.85 -0.34 -12.75
C PHE A 37 -22.72 -1.61 -12.62
N MET A 38 -22.38 -2.69 -13.32
CA MET A 38 -23.21 -3.91 -13.35
C MET A 38 -22.90 -4.90 -12.22
N ILE A 39 -21.68 -4.88 -11.70
CA ILE A 39 -21.29 -5.70 -10.55
C ILE A 39 -21.28 -4.73 -9.36
N PRO A 40 -22.20 -4.85 -8.37
CA PRO A 40 -22.03 -4.09 -7.14
C PRO A 40 -20.63 -4.42 -6.66
N ALA A 41 -19.74 -3.42 -6.56
CA ALA A 41 -18.37 -3.62 -6.08
C ALA A 41 -18.53 -4.52 -4.87
N ALA A 42 -18.12 -5.79 -4.99
CA ALA A 42 -18.45 -6.75 -3.97
C ALA A 42 -17.96 -6.09 -2.70
N GLU A 43 -18.87 -5.80 -1.78
CA GLU A 43 -18.49 -5.47 -0.42
C GLU A 43 -17.93 -6.77 0.16
N THR A 44 -16.82 -7.25 -0.41
CA THR A 44 -15.83 -7.91 0.39
C THR A 44 -15.61 -6.87 1.47
N LYS A 45 -16.13 -7.16 2.66
CA LYS A 45 -15.87 -6.40 3.87
C LYS A 45 -14.37 -6.50 4.01
N ASP A 46 -13.67 -5.62 3.31
CA ASP A 46 -12.24 -5.57 3.27
C ASP A 46 -11.92 -5.04 4.65
N LEU A 47 -11.60 -5.95 5.57
CA LEU A 47 -11.39 -5.68 7.00
C LEU A 47 -10.10 -4.84 7.23
N GLY A 48 -9.84 -3.85 6.38
CA GLY A 48 -8.62 -3.06 6.31
C GLY A 48 -7.38 -3.85 5.87
N ALA A 49 -7.56 -5.09 5.40
CA ALA A 49 -6.49 -6.03 5.08
C ALA A 49 -6.43 -6.44 3.61
N SER A 50 -7.13 -5.74 2.71
CA SER A 50 -6.99 -5.91 1.26
C SER A 50 -5.95 -4.94 0.71
N VAL A 51 -5.26 -5.36 -0.36
CA VAL A 51 -4.28 -4.54 -1.09
C VAL A 51 -4.49 -4.79 -2.57
N THR A 52 -4.60 -3.71 -3.35
CA THR A 52 -4.66 -3.81 -4.81
C THR A 52 -3.30 -4.22 -5.38
N VAL A 53 -3.30 -5.22 -6.25
CA VAL A 53 -2.07 -5.72 -6.87
C VAL A 53 -1.73 -4.84 -8.08
N GLY A 54 -0.68 -4.03 -7.97
CA GLY A 54 -0.12 -3.28 -9.10
C GLY A 54 0.91 -4.09 -9.89
N ASN A 55 1.87 -3.38 -10.50
CA ASN A 55 2.87 -3.97 -11.41
C ASN A 55 3.80 -5.04 -10.79
N SER A 56 3.85 -5.16 -9.46
CA SER A 56 4.74 -6.11 -8.79
C SER A 56 4.01 -6.80 -7.64
N LEU A 57 3.78 -8.10 -7.80
CA LEU A 57 3.16 -8.97 -6.79
C LEU A 57 3.94 -8.97 -5.46
N THR A 58 5.28 -8.96 -5.52
CA THR A 58 6.13 -8.91 -4.33
C THR A 58 5.90 -7.65 -3.49
N ARG A 59 5.60 -6.51 -4.14
CA ARG A 59 5.29 -5.25 -3.43
C ARG A 59 3.94 -5.34 -2.73
N ALA A 60 2.95 -5.95 -3.39
CA ALA A 60 1.63 -6.18 -2.81
C ALA A 60 1.71 -7.06 -1.55
N PHE A 61 2.43 -8.19 -1.59
CA PHE A 61 2.64 -9.03 -0.41
C PHE A 61 3.34 -8.30 0.74
N ARG A 62 4.42 -7.55 0.46
CA ARG A 62 5.08 -6.72 1.48
C ARG A 62 4.17 -5.63 2.06
N GLN A 63 3.19 -5.16 1.30
CA GLN A 63 2.20 -4.20 1.79
C GLN A 63 1.20 -4.88 2.72
N VAL A 64 0.67 -6.03 2.34
CA VAL A 64 -0.19 -6.86 3.20
C VAL A 64 0.53 -7.20 4.52
N ASP A 65 1.78 -7.65 4.45
CA ASP A 65 2.58 -7.97 5.64
C ASP A 65 2.74 -6.76 6.58
N ARG A 66 3.02 -5.58 6.01
CA ARG A 66 3.13 -4.33 6.79
C ARG A 66 1.81 -3.96 7.44
N ILE A 67 0.69 -4.13 6.76
CA ILE A 67 -0.66 -3.89 7.32
C ILE A 67 -0.91 -4.85 8.50
N CYS A 68 -0.67 -6.14 8.32
CA CYS A 68 -0.81 -7.15 9.38
C CYS A 68 0.09 -6.86 10.59
N GLN A 69 1.33 -6.42 10.36
CA GLN A 69 2.27 -6.04 11.42
C GLN A 69 1.81 -4.80 12.19
N ARG A 70 1.35 -3.73 11.49
CA ARG A 70 0.81 -2.52 12.13
C ARG A 70 -0.41 -2.83 12.99
N ASN A 71 -1.28 -3.71 12.51
CA ASN A 71 -2.47 -4.16 13.24
C ASN A 71 -2.17 -5.21 14.32
N ASN A 72 -0.89 -5.56 14.54
CA ASN A 72 -0.44 -6.56 15.51
C ASN A 72 -1.09 -7.94 15.33
N VAL A 73 -1.60 -8.28 14.14
CA VAL A 73 -2.33 -9.54 13.88
C VAL A 73 -1.51 -10.77 14.26
N PRO A 74 -0.22 -10.90 13.87
CA PRO A 74 0.58 -12.06 14.24
C PRO A 74 0.81 -12.21 15.75
N ARG A 75 0.80 -11.10 16.49
CA ARG A 75 0.97 -11.11 17.96
C ARG A 75 -0.34 -11.49 18.64
N LEU A 76 -1.46 -10.93 18.18
CA LEU A 76 -2.80 -11.26 18.67
C LEU A 76 -3.10 -12.74 18.43
N PHE A 77 -2.84 -13.25 17.23
CA PHE A 77 -3.02 -14.67 16.89
C PHE A 77 -2.26 -15.59 17.86
N ARG A 78 -0.98 -15.30 18.14
CA ARG A 78 -0.19 -16.07 19.12
C ARG A 78 -0.76 -15.99 20.54
N SER A 79 -1.23 -14.81 20.96
CA SER A 79 -1.82 -14.64 22.30
C SER A 79 -3.18 -15.32 22.47
N GLN A 80 -3.92 -15.53 21.38
CA GLN A 80 -5.24 -16.19 21.40
C GLN A 80 -5.14 -17.72 21.42
N ARG A 81 -3.96 -18.29 21.14
CA ARG A 81 -3.75 -19.75 21.08
C ARG A 81 -4.11 -20.45 22.40
N PHE A 82 -3.92 -19.80 23.54
CA PHE A 82 -4.20 -20.35 24.86
C PHE A 82 -4.97 -19.34 25.71
N TYR A 83 -5.80 -19.84 26.61
CA TYR A 83 -6.49 -19.00 27.58
C TYR A 83 -5.50 -18.39 28.59
N GLU A 84 -5.61 -17.08 28.81
CA GLU A 84 -4.85 -16.31 29.81
C GLU A 84 -5.84 -15.76 30.83
N LYS A 85 -5.59 -15.97 32.14
CA LYS A 85 -6.47 -15.44 33.19
C LYS A 85 -6.51 -13.90 33.12
N PRO A 86 -7.63 -13.24 33.48
CA PRO A 86 -7.73 -11.77 33.40
C PRO A 86 -6.75 -11.05 34.34
N SER A 87 -6.38 -11.64 35.49
CA SER A 87 -5.34 -11.11 36.38
C SER A 87 -3.94 -11.15 35.73
N GLU A 88 -3.58 -12.30 35.13
CA GLU A 88 -2.32 -12.50 34.42
C GLU A 88 -2.21 -11.57 33.22
N LYS A 89 -3.28 -11.45 32.42
CA LYS A 89 -3.37 -10.50 31.30
C LYS A 89 -3.13 -9.06 31.74
N ARG A 90 -3.71 -8.63 32.87
CA ARG A 90 -3.49 -7.28 33.43
C ARG A 90 -2.04 -7.08 33.87
N SER A 91 -1.43 -8.06 34.55
CA SER A 91 -0.01 -8.05 34.93
C SER A 91 0.90 -7.97 33.70
N ARG A 92 0.66 -8.80 32.69
CA ARG A 92 1.39 -8.79 31.42
C ARG A 92 1.32 -7.44 30.74
N VAL A 93 0.11 -6.89 30.53
CA VAL A 93 -0.08 -5.59 29.89
C VAL A 93 0.59 -4.46 30.69
N ARG A 94 0.55 -4.50 32.03
CA ARG A 94 1.27 -3.54 32.88
C ARG A 94 2.78 -3.62 32.66
N SER A 95 3.36 -4.81 32.67
CA SER A 95 4.79 -5.05 32.44
C SER A 95 5.24 -4.69 31.02
N GLU A 96 4.41 -4.96 30.01
CA GLU A 96 4.64 -4.53 28.63
C GLU A 96 4.65 -2.99 28.51
N ARG A 97 3.65 -2.32 29.10
CA ARG A 97 3.59 -0.84 29.13
C ARG A 97 4.79 -0.25 29.86
N HIS A 98 5.21 -0.84 30.97
CA HIS A 98 6.42 -0.42 31.70
C HIS A 98 7.67 -0.52 30.82
N ARG A 99 7.89 -1.67 30.16
CA ARG A 99 9.01 -1.87 29.23
C ARG A 99 9.00 -0.88 28.06
N ALA A 100 7.81 -0.62 27.49
CA ALA A 100 7.65 0.35 26.40
C ALA A 100 8.02 1.78 26.85
N ARG A 101 7.53 2.22 28.02
CA ARG A 101 7.86 3.53 28.59
C ARG A 101 9.34 3.64 28.97
N PHE A 102 9.91 2.60 29.56
CA PHE A 102 11.33 2.55 29.91
C PHE A 102 12.19 2.68 28.65
N ARG A 103 11.91 1.91 27.60
CA ARG A 103 12.59 2.02 26.31
C ARG A 103 12.48 3.43 25.71
N ALA A 104 11.30 4.02 25.74
CA ALA A 104 11.10 5.40 25.25
C ALA A 104 11.94 6.42 26.05
N GLY A 105 12.02 6.25 27.37
CA GLY A 105 12.87 7.05 28.25
C GLY A 105 14.36 6.95 27.89
N ILE A 106 14.85 5.72 27.68
CA ILE A 106 16.25 5.47 27.25
C ILE A 106 16.53 6.10 25.88
N VAL A 107 15.64 5.91 24.90
CA VAL A 107 15.78 6.54 23.56
C VAL A 107 15.86 8.07 23.69
N ARG A 108 15.03 8.67 24.55
CA ARG A 108 15.06 10.12 24.83
C ARG A 108 16.39 10.55 25.42
N LEU A 109 16.91 9.84 26.43
CA LEU A 109 18.20 10.14 27.06
C LEU A 109 19.36 10.04 26.07
N VAL A 110 19.39 8.99 25.25
CA VAL A 110 20.42 8.80 24.21
C VAL A 110 20.37 9.92 23.17
N ASN A 111 19.18 10.32 22.74
CA ASN A 111 19.03 11.44 21.80
C ASN A 111 19.46 12.78 22.43
N LEU A 112 19.16 12.99 23.71
CA LEU A 112 19.65 14.16 24.44
C LEU A 112 21.18 14.19 24.50
N ALA A 113 21.82 13.07 24.87
CA ALA A 113 23.28 12.96 24.91
C ALA A 113 23.92 13.22 23.53
N LYS A 114 23.32 12.69 22.45
CA LYS A 114 23.76 12.98 21.07
C LYS A 114 23.65 14.46 20.72
N ASN A 115 22.59 15.14 21.17
CA ASN A 115 22.40 16.56 20.95
C ASN A 115 23.38 17.41 21.77
N MET A 116 23.61 17.07 23.04
CA MET A 116 24.62 17.73 23.90
C MET A 116 26.01 17.66 23.27
N ARG A 117 26.41 16.46 22.83
CA ARG A 117 27.68 16.27 22.08
C ARG A 117 27.75 17.12 20.81
N ARG A 118 26.63 17.31 20.11
CA ARG A 118 26.56 18.15 18.90
C ARG A 118 26.67 19.64 19.22
N TRP A 119 26.17 20.07 20.38
CA TRP A 119 26.23 21.46 20.85
C TRP A 119 27.57 21.84 21.48
N GLY A 120 28.43 20.85 21.77
CA GLY A 120 29.74 21.07 22.39
C GLY A 120 29.71 21.10 23.93
N TYR A 121 28.66 20.52 24.54
CA TYR A 121 28.67 20.16 25.97
C TYR A 121 29.41 18.85 26.21
#